data_AF-A0A0S8CVR8-F1
#
_entry.id   AF-A0A0S8CVR8-F1
#
_cell.length_a   1.000
_cell.length_b   1.000
_cell.length_c   1.000
_cell.angle_alpha   90.00
_cell.angle_beta   90.00
_cell.angle_gamma   90.00
#
_symmetry.space_group_name_H-M   'P 1'
#
loop_
_entity.id
_entity.type
_entity.pdbx_description
1 polymer ?
#
loop_
_entity_poly.entity_id
_entity_poly.type
_entity_poly.pdbx_seq_one_letter_code
_entity_poly.pdbx_strand_id
1 'polypeptide(L)'
;MNIFINIIGALLLGLFAFFIIRRKSKAKRINDYFSNAVRVYALTEEEDARIAILTAAKVAAKKQRYSMVKYLQSMAADMEKVSIEKAEVKSHVDKFIQSSTDLVEEISSREWSISDINNQKKELENKNPQYFIALEKADPTIFAQKHPELFK
;
A
#
# COMPACT_ATOMS: atom_id res chain seq x y z
N MET A 1 -36.98 -29.76 -13.92
CA MET A 1 -35.51 -29.89 -13.85
C MET A 1 -34.78 -28.62 -14.31
N ASN A 2 -35.16 -28.01 -15.45
CA ASN A 2 -34.53 -26.78 -15.95
C ASN A 2 -34.60 -25.55 -15.02
N ILE A 3 -35.71 -25.38 -14.27
CA ILE A 3 -35.87 -24.22 -13.38
C ILE A 3 -34.88 -24.26 -12.20
N PHE A 4 -34.70 -25.44 -11.59
CA PHE A 4 -33.75 -25.61 -10.47
C PHE A 4 -32.29 -25.42 -10.92
N ILE A 5 -31.93 -25.89 -12.12
CA ILE A 5 -30.59 -25.69 -12.70
C ILE A 5 -30.33 -24.20 -12.97
N ASN A 6 -31.33 -23.48 -13.48
CA ASN A 6 -31.22 -22.03 -13.74
C ASN A 6 -31.11 -21.21 -12.44
N ILE A 7 -31.83 -21.60 -11.38
CA ILE A 7 -31.75 -20.93 -10.07
C ILE A 7 -30.37 -21.14 -9.43
N ILE A 8 -29.84 -22.36 -9.47
CA ILE A 8 -28.49 -22.68 -8.96
C ILE A 8 -27.44 -21.91 -9.77
N GLY A 9 -27.56 -21.88 -11.10
CA GLY A 9 -26.67 -21.11 -11.97
C GLY A 9 -26.67 -19.61 -11.67
N ALA A 10 -27.84 -19.01 -11.46
CA ALA A 10 -27.97 -17.59 -11.11
C ALA A 10 -27.37 -17.28 -9.74
N LEU A 11 -27.58 -18.15 -8.74
CA LEU A 11 -26.97 -18.02 -7.41
C LEU A 11 -25.44 -18.08 -7.47
N LEU A 12 -24.88 -19.03 -8.23
CA LEU A 12 -23.44 -19.15 -8.40
C LEU A 12 -22.84 -17.92 -9.09
N LEU A 13 -23.50 -17.39 -10.12
CA LEU A 13 -23.08 -16.15 -10.80
C LEU A 13 -23.13 -14.95 -9.85
N GLY A 14 -24.19 -14.84 -9.02
CA GLY A 14 -24.31 -13.80 -8.01
C GLY A 14 -23.19 -13.85 -6.97
N LEU A 15 -22.88 -15.05 -6.43
CA LEU A 15 -21.77 -15.26 -5.50
C LEU A 15 -20.42 -14.94 -6.13
N PHE A 16 -20.21 -15.33 -7.39
CA PHE A 16 -18.99 -15.05 -8.13
C PHE A 16 -18.81 -13.53 -8.33
N ALA A 17 -19.85 -12.83 -8.78
CA ALA A 17 -19.82 -11.38 -8.94
C ALA A 17 -19.53 -10.67 -7.61
N PHE A 18 -20.20 -11.08 -6.53
CA PHE A 18 -19.97 -10.56 -5.17
C PHE A 18 -18.52 -10.76 -4.72
N PHE A 19 -17.95 -11.95 -4.96
CA PHE A 19 -16.56 -12.25 -4.65
C PHE A 19 -15.58 -11.35 -5.42
N ILE A 20 -15.80 -11.14 -6.72
CA ILE A 20 -14.97 -10.25 -7.55
C ILE A 20 -15.05 -8.81 -7.06
N ILE A 21 -16.25 -8.30 -6.74
CA ILE A 21 -16.46 -6.95 -6.22
C ILE A 21 -15.69 -6.77 -4.90
N ARG A 22 -15.83 -7.72 -3.97
CA ARG A 22 -15.14 -7.68 -2.67
C ARG A 22 -13.61 -7.67 -2.84
N ARG A 23 -13.09 -8.47 -3.77
CA ARG A 23 -11.65 -8.49 -4.08
C ARG A 23 -11.15 -7.15 -4.63
N LYS A 24 -11.88 -6.54 -5.57
CA LYS A 24 -11.53 -5.21 -6.11
C LYS A 24 -11.55 -4.13 -5.04
N SER A 25 -12.54 -4.16 -4.14
CA SER A 25 -12.63 -3.24 -3.00
C SER A 25 -11.43 -3.40 -2.06
N LYS A 26 -11.08 -4.63 -1.66
CA LYS A 26 -9.90 -4.89 -0.82
C LYS A 26 -8.61 -4.40 -1.49
N ALA A 27 -8.45 -4.67 -2.79
CA ALA A 27 -7.30 -4.25 -3.56
C ALA A 27 -7.14 -2.71 -3.58
N LYS A 28 -8.23 -1.98 -3.79
CA LYS A 28 -8.24 -0.52 -3.70
C LYS A 28 -7.81 -0.04 -2.32
N ARG A 29 -8.41 -0.58 -1.26
CA ARG A 29 -8.10 -0.15 0.11
C ARG A 29 -6.65 -0.46 0.54
N ILE A 30 -6.03 -1.53 0.01
CA ILE A 30 -4.60 -1.80 0.21
C ILE A 30 -3.74 -0.75 -0.50
N ASN A 31 -4.12 -0.30 -1.70
CA ASN A 31 -3.42 0.78 -2.36
C ASN A 31 -3.55 2.10 -1.58
N ASP A 32 -4.74 2.40 -1.06
CA ASP A 32 -4.98 3.59 -0.22
C ASP A 32 -4.14 3.50 1.09
N TYR A 33 -4.03 2.30 1.68
CA TYR A 33 -3.19 2.05 2.85
C TYR A 33 -1.72 2.33 2.51
N PHE A 34 -1.25 1.81 1.38
CA PHE A 34 0.11 2.02 0.90
C PHE A 34 0.41 3.51 0.67
N SER A 35 -0.46 4.24 -0.05
CA SER A 35 -0.25 5.66 -0.32
C SER A 35 -0.24 6.51 0.95
N ASN A 36 -1.11 6.18 1.92
CA ASN A 36 -1.15 6.88 3.20
C ASN A 36 0.10 6.60 4.04
N ALA A 37 0.61 5.36 4.04
CA ALA A 37 1.87 5.01 4.68
C ALA A 37 3.05 5.76 4.04
N VAL A 38 3.10 5.84 2.70
CA VAL A 38 4.09 6.66 1.98
C VAL A 38 4.03 8.12 2.40
N ARG A 39 2.82 8.71 2.50
CA ARG A 39 2.65 10.09 2.94
C ARG A 39 3.20 10.33 4.34
N VAL A 40 2.86 9.44 5.29
CA VAL A 40 3.37 9.52 6.67
C VAL A 40 4.89 9.41 6.68
N TYR A 41 5.45 8.41 6.01
CA TYR A 41 6.90 8.23 5.98
C TYR A 41 7.62 9.41 5.33
N ALA A 42 7.09 9.95 4.23
CA ALA A 42 7.66 11.11 3.54
C ALA A 42 7.73 12.38 4.40
N LEU A 43 6.76 12.55 5.32
CA LEU A 43 6.62 13.78 6.10
C LEU A 43 7.16 13.66 7.54
N THR A 44 7.29 12.43 8.05
CA THR A 44 7.66 12.19 9.46
C THR A 44 8.88 11.31 9.63
N GLU A 45 9.31 10.61 8.56
CA GLU A 45 10.37 9.62 8.61
C GLU A 45 10.09 8.47 9.61
N GLU A 46 8.82 8.23 9.96
CA GLU A 46 8.42 7.15 10.86
C GLU A 46 8.78 5.79 10.24
N GLU A 47 9.75 5.09 10.84
CA GLU A 47 10.20 3.78 10.36
C GLU A 47 9.06 2.73 10.34
N ASP A 48 8.13 2.79 11.29
CA ASP A 48 6.95 1.92 11.28
C ASP A 48 6.11 2.10 10.00
N ALA A 49 6.05 3.34 9.47
CA ALA A 49 5.39 3.62 8.21
C ALA A 49 6.18 3.04 7.02
N ARG A 50 7.53 3.10 7.05
CA ARG A 50 8.39 2.40 6.08
C ARG A 50 8.12 0.90 6.05
N ILE A 51 8.08 0.26 7.22
CA ILE A 51 7.78 -1.18 7.34
C ILE A 51 6.36 -1.46 6.84
N ALA A 52 5.39 -0.59 7.13
CA ALA A 52 4.02 -0.71 6.62
C ALA A 52 3.94 -0.63 5.08
N ILE A 53 4.70 0.26 4.44
CA ILE A 53 4.82 0.37 2.98
C ILE A 53 5.32 -0.94 2.39
N LEU A 54 6.45 -1.46 2.92
CA LEU A 54 7.06 -2.70 2.45
C LEU A 54 6.14 -3.91 2.65
N THR A 55 5.47 -3.99 3.80
CA THR A 55 4.50 -5.05 4.09
C THR A 55 3.33 -5.00 3.13
N ALA A 56 2.74 -3.81 2.91
CA ALA A 56 1.64 -3.60 1.98
C ALA A 56 2.03 -3.97 0.54
N ALA A 57 3.25 -3.63 0.12
CA ALA A 57 3.77 -4.02 -1.18
C ALA A 57 3.96 -5.55 -1.27
N LYS A 58 4.59 -6.20 -0.30
CA LYS A 58 4.84 -7.66 -0.33
C LYS A 58 3.54 -8.47 -0.34
N VAL A 59 2.49 -8.03 0.36
CA VAL A 59 1.17 -8.71 0.34
C VAL A 59 0.37 -8.47 -0.94
N ALA A 60 0.69 -7.42 -1.70
CA ALA A 60 -0.06 -7.05 -2.89
C ALA A 60 0.24 -8.00 -4.07
N ALA A 61 -0.76 -8.20 -4.92
CA ALA A 61 -0.57 -8.96 -6.15
C ALA A 61 0.40 -8.24 -7.10
N LYS A 62 1.09 -8.99 -7.97
CA LYS A 62 2.12 -8.45 -8.89
C LYS A 62 1.71 -7.16 -9.63
N LYS A 63 0.49 -7.13 -10.20
CA LYS A 63 -0.03 -5.94 -10.90
C LYS A 63 -0.25 -4.74 -9.97
N GLN A 64 -0.67 -4.99 -8.73
CA GLN A 64 -0.82 -3.94 -7.73
C GLN A 64 0.54 -3.40 -7.29
N ARG A 65 1.52 -4.28 -7.02
CA ARG A 65 2.90 -3.88 -6.70
C ARG A 65 3.52 -2.99 -7.77
N TYR A 66 3.33 -3.34 -9.04
CA TYR A 66 3.78 -2.49 -10.14
C TYR A 66 3.15 -1.09 -10.11
N SER A 67 1.88 -0.99 -9.72
CA SER A 67 1.19 0.30 -9.56
C SER A 67 1.72 1.08 -8.35
N MET A 68 2.07 0.39 -7.26
CA MET A 68 2.71 0.97 -6.07
C MET A 68 4.11 1.52 -6.36
N VAL A 69 4.91 0.80 -7.14
CA VAL A 69 6.21 1.26 -7.64
C VAL A 69 6.05 2.52 -8.49
N LYS A 70 5.11 2.51 -9.44
CA LYS A 70 4.80 3.69 -10.25
C LYS A 70 4.38 4.88 -9.39
N TYR A 71 3.57 4.65 -8.36
CA TYR A 71 3.17 5.71 -7.43
C TYR A 71 4.38 6.38 -6.77
N LEU A 72 5.33 5.59 -6.23
CA LEU A 72 6.57 6.12 -5.64
C LEU A 72 7.40 6.92 -6.66
N GLN A 73 7.58 6.38 -7.87
CA GLN A 73 8.32 7.04 -8.94
C GLN A 73 7.68 8.37 -9.36
N SER A 74 6.35 8.40 -9.52
CA SER A 74 5.62 9.62 -9.85
C SER A 74 5.71 10.65 -8.74
N MET A 75 5.55 10.23 -7.48
CA MET A 75 5.66 11.13 -6.33
C MET A 75 7.06 11.71 -6.19
N ALA A 76 8.12 10.92 -6.40
CA ALA A 76 9.50 11.40 -6.39
C ALA A 76 9.76 12.42 -7.52
N ALA A 77 9.31 12.12 -8.75
CA ALA A 77 9.46 13.02 -9.89
C ALA A 77 8.69 14.34 -9.73
N ASP A 78 7.51 14.31 -9.10
CA ASP A 78 6.75 15.53 -8.82
C ASP A 78 7.41 16.37 -7.71
N MET A 79 7.99 15.73 -6.69
CA MET A 79 8.75 16.44 -5.65
C MET A 79 10.05 17.04 -6.19
N GLU A 80 10.74 16.38 -7.12
CA GLU A 80 11.93 16.92 -7.79
C GLU A 80 11.64 18.24 -8.51
N LYS A 81 10.48 18.35 -9.17
CA LYS A 81 10.06 19.62 -9.80
C LYS A 81 9.89 20.74 -8.76
N VAL A 82 9.34 20.42 -7.59
CA VAL A 82 9.13 21.39 -6.51
C VAL A 82 10.47 21.88 -5.94
N SER A 83 11.48 21.01 -5.81
CA SER A 83 12.78 21.42 -5.26
C SER A 83 13.59 22.30 -6.22
N ILE A 84 13.36 22.19 -7.53
CA ILE A 84 13.92 23.11 -8.53
C ILE A 84 13.39 24.53 -8.31
N GLU A 85 12.11 24.66 -7.94
CA GLU A 85 11.46 25.96 -7.72
C GLU A 85 11.73 26.55 -6.33
N LYS A 86 12.01 25.70 -5.33
CA LYS A 86 12.17 26.09 -3.92
C LYS A 86 13.40 25.45 -3.29
N ALA A 87 14.53 26.15 -3.36
CA ALA A 87 15.81 25.66 -2.81
C ALA A 87 15.74 25.32 -1.30
N GLU A 88 14.88 26.02 -0.54
CA GLU A 88 14.70 25.82 0.91
C GLU A 88 14.21 24.41 1.28
N VAL A 89 13.49 23.72 0.38
CA VAL A 89 12.99 22.37 0.63
C VAL A 89 13.83 21.28 -0.04
N LYS A 90 14.90 21.66 -0.74
CA LYS A 90 15.68 20.73 -1.56
C LYS A 90 16.24 19.55 -0.75
N SER A 91 16.78 19.79 0.44
CA SER A 91 17.33 18.72 1.28
C SER A 91 16.28 17.69 1.69
N HIS A 92 15.07 18.14 2.05
CA HIS A 92 13.95 17.26 2.39
C HIS A 92 13.46 16.48 1.17
N VAL A 93 13.36 17.14 0.02
CA VAL A 93 12.98 16.50 -1.25
C VAL A 93 14.01 15.46 -1.68
N ASP A 94 15.31 15.78 -1.65
CA ASP A 94 16.39 14.85 -2.03
C ASP A 94 16.34 13.59 -1.15
N LYS A 95 16.10 13.75 0.15
CA LYS A 95 15.96 12.63 1.08
C LYS A 95 14.74 11.76 0.78
N PHE A 96 13.60 12.38 0.44
CA PHE A 96 12.40 11.67 0.03
C PHE A 96 12.60 10.93 -1.30
N ILE A 97 13.28 11.54 -2.27
CA ILE A 97 13.62 10.92 -3.56
C ILE A 97 14.51 9.69 -3.33
N GLN A 98 15.54 9.81 -2.50
CA GLN A 98 16.40 8.68 -2.15
C GLN A 98 15.60 7.56 -1.47
N SER A 99 14.82 7.91 -0.45
CA SER A 99 13.98 6.96 0.27
C SER A 99 12.96 6.24 -0.63
N SER A 100 12.39 6.96 -1.60
CA SER A 100 11.49 6.39 -2.60
C SER A 100 12.22 5.45 -3.56
N THR A 101 13.46 5.79 -3.93
CA THR A 101 14.31 4.96 -4.78
C THR A 101 14.66 3.64 -4.08
N ASP A 102 15.06 3.71 -2.81
CA ASP A 102 15.36 2.54 -1.99
C ASP A 102 14.14 1.62 -1.84
N LEU A 103 12.95 2.22 -1.60
CA LEU A 103 11.69 1.48 -1.53
C LEU A 103 11.34 0.83 -2.89
N VAL A 104 11.53 1.53 -4.01
CA VAL A 104 11.28 1.00 -5.34
C VAL A 104 12.20 -0.18 -5.63
N GLU A 105 13.49 -0.05 -5.32
CA GLU A 105 14.47 -1.13 -5.47
C GLU A 105 14.07 -2.34 -4.63
N GLU A 106 13.77 -2.13 -3.33
CA GLU A 106 13.37 -3.22 -2.45
C GLU A 106 12.14 -3.92 -3.01
N ILE A 107 11.05 -3.18 -3.28
CA ILE A 107 9.76 -3.73 -3.75
C ILE A 107 9.91 -4.48 -5.10
N SER A 108 10.81 -4.03 -5.96
CA SER A 108 10.99 -4.56 -7.32
C SER A 108 12.07 -5.64 -7.43
N SER A 109 12.92 -5.80 -6.40
CA SER A 109 14.12 -6.65 -6.44
C SER A 109 13.85 -8.12 -6.77
N ARG A 110 12.72 -8.67 -6.31
CA ARG A 110 12.36 -10.08 -6.51
C ARG A 110 10.88 -10.36 -6.35
N GLU A 111 10.49 -11.56 -6.77
CA GLU A 111 9.23 -12.16 -6.32
C GLU A 111 9.42 -12.68 -4.88
N TRP A 112 8.44 -12.38 -4.03
CA TRP A 112 8.49 -12.72 -2.61
C TRP A 112 7.86 -14.08 -2.36
N SER A 113 8.54 -14.91 -1.58
CA SER A 113 7.97 -16.15 -1.10
C SER A 113 6.91 -15.88 -0.02
N ILE A 114 6.07 -16.87 0.25
CA ILE A 114 5.11 -16.80 1.38
C ILE A 114 5.87 -16.60 2.70
N SER A 115 7.06 -17.18 2.84
CA SER A 115 7.92 -17.00 4.02
C SER A 115 8.36 -15.54 4.18
N ASP A 116 8.81 -14.89 3.11
CA ASP A 116 9.17 -13.47 3.12
C ASP A 116 8.00 -12.59 3.56
N ILE A 117 6.81 -12.85 3.02
CA ILE A 117 5.58 -12.12 3.34
C ILE A 117 5.25 -12.29 4.83
N ASN A 118 5.31 -13.52 5.35
CA ASN A 118 5.02 -13.80 6.75
C ASN A 118 6.04 -13.18 7.70
N ASN A 119 7.32 -13.18 7.35
CA ASN A 119 8.37 -12.53 8.13
C ASN A 119 8.16 -11.01 8.16
N GLN A 120 7.83 -10.41 7.02
CA GLN A 120 7.53 -8.98 6.97
C GLN A 120 6.29 -8.61 7.80
N LYS A 121 5.24 -9.44 7.76
CA LYS A 121 4.05 -9.25 8.59
C LYS A 121 4.37 -9.33 10.08
N LYS A 122 5.18 -10.30 10.50
CA LYS A 122 5.64 -10.43 11.89
C LYS A 122 6.46 -9.22 12.33
N GLU A 123 7.31 -8.71 11.44
CA GLU A 123 8.07 -7.49 11.71
C GLU A 123 7.13 -6.30 11.96
N LEU A 124 6.15 -6.09 11.08
CA LEU A 124 5.15 -5.04 11.24
C LEU A 124 4.32 -5.23 12.52
N GLU A 125 3.88 -6.46 12.80
CA GLU A 125 3.14 -6.80 14.01
C GLU A 125 3.93 -6.47 15.27
N ASN A 126 5.22 -6.82 15.31
CA ASN A 126 6.09 -6.56 16.46
C ASN A 126 6.41 -5.07 16.64
N LYS A 127 6.58 -4.33 15.54
CA LYS A 127 6.91 -2.90 15.58
C LYS A 127 5.69 -2.03 15.85
N ASN A 128 4.61 -2.30 15.13
CA ASN A 128 3.39 -1.51 15.20
C ASN A 128 2.16 -2.41 14.95
N PRO A 129 1.63 -3.04 16.02
CA PRO A 129 0.48 -3.92 15.94
C PRO A 129 -0.76 -3.25 15.31
N GLN A 130 -0.92 -1.93 15.49
CA GLN A 130 -2.07 -1.21 14.94
C GLN A 130 -2.00 -1.11 13.41
N TYR A 131 -0.83 -0.79 12.85
CA TYR A 131 -0.60 -0.80 11.42
C TYR A 131 -0.80 -2.21 10.84
N PHE A 132 -0.31 -3.25 11.53
CA PHE A 132 -0.55 -4.63 11.12
C PHE A 132 -2.05 -4.99 11.07
N ILE A 133 -2.79 -4.71 12.15
CA ILE A 133 -4.24 -4.96 12.23
C ILE A 133 -4.99 -4.20 11.13
N ALA A 134 -4.60 -2.94 10.90
CA ALA A 134 -5.17 -2.12 9.85
C ALA A 134 -4.88 -2.72 8.45
N LEU A 135 -3.66 -3.18 8.18
CA LEU A 135 -3.32 -3.84 6.91
C LEU A 135 -4.14 -5.12 6.69
N GLU A 136 -4.30 -5.96 7.70
CA GLU A 136 -5.11 -7.20 7.61
C GLU A 136 -6.58 -6.89 7.28
N LYS A 137 -7.11 -5.80 7.87
CA LYS A 137 -8.45 -5.26 7.60
C LYS A 137 -8.53 -4.43 6.32
N ALA A 138 -7.41 -4.20 5.65
CA ALA A 138 -7.22 -3.24 4.56
C ALA A 138 -7.79 -1.86 4.92
N ASP A 139 -7.52 -1.35 6.13
CA ASP A 139 -8.03 -0.08 6.63
C ASP A 139 -7.00 1.05 6.45
N PRO A 140 -7.18 1.93 5.45
CA PRO A 140 -6.25 3.03 5.21
C PRO A 140 -6.41 4.19 6.21
N THR A 141 -7.47 4.20 7.02
CA THR A 141 -7.80 5.34 7.88
C THR A 141 -6.91 5.44 9.12
N ILE A 142 -6.19 4.36 9.47
CA ILE A 142 -5.30 4.31 10.63
C ILE A 142 -4.26 5.44 10.62
N PHE A 143 -3.74 5.80 9.45
CA PHE A 143 -2.75 6.86 9.30
C PHE A 143 -3.34 8.24 9.59
N ALA A 144 -4.57 8.50 9.11
CA ALA A 144 -5.27 9.74 9.42
C ALA A 144 -5.72 9.82 10.88
N GLN A 145 -5.98 8.68 11.52
CA GLN A 145 -6.29 8.62 12.95
C GLN A 145 -5.04 8.92 13.81
N LYS A 146 -3.88 8.40 13.43
CA LYS A 146 -2.62 8.57 14.17
C LYS A 146 -1.93 9.91 13.87
N HIS A 147 -2.06 10.43 12.65
CA HIS A 147 -1.42 11.65 12.14
C HIS A 147 -2.43 12.62 11.51
N PRO A 148 -3.45 13.08 12.25
CA PRO A 148 -4.56 13.86 11.68
C PRO A 148 -4.12 15.14 10.98
N GLU A 149 -3.04 15.78 11.44
CA GLU A 149 -2.42 16.96 10.82
C GLU A 149 -1.92 16.71 9.39
N LEU A 150 -1.57 15.46 9.07
CA LEU A 150 -1.10 15.10 7.75
C LEU A 150 -2.24 14.79 6.78
N PHE A 151 -3.52 14.72 7.17
CA PHE A 151 -4.61 14.28 6.29
C PHE A 151 -5.79 15.25 6.20
N LYS A 152 -5.59 16.51 6.60
CA LYS A 152 -6.55 17.61 6.46
C LYS A 152 -6.74 18.04 5.01
#